data_AF-A0A3C1YQB4-F1
#
_entry.id   AF-A0A3C1YQB4-F1
#
_cell.length_a   1.000
_cell.length_b   1.000
_cell.length_c   1.000
_cell.angle_alpha   90.00
_cell.angle_beta   90.00
_cell.angle_gamma   90.00
#
_symmetry.space_group_name_H-M   'P 1'
#
loop_
_entity.id
_entity.type
_entity.pdbx_description
1 polymer ?
#
loop_
_entity_poly.entity_id
_entity_poly.type
_entity_poly.pdbx_seq_one_letter_code
_entity_poly.pdbx_strand_id
1 'polypeptide(L)'
;MTQFVQRSNVLPLYDQNTKIRVDLIFSFLAYERQAMERANPVLVEGYPVKYASLEDIIIHKIFAGRPRDIEDAKSILQRNPGFDRSFIELWLRELSTSIDKNLIKEFQTILPS
;
A
#
# COMPACT_ATOMS: atom_id res chain seq x y z
N MET A 1 -6.60 -17.23 -18.04
CA MET A 1 -6.94 -16.00 -17.27
C MET A 1 -7.41 -16.33 -15.85
N THR A 2 -8.35 -17.27 -15.69
CA THR A 2 -8.94 -17.65 -14.39
C THR A 2 -7.91 -18.13 -13.35
N GLN A 3 -6.94 -18.96 -13.75
CA GLN A 3 -5.91 -19.47 -12.84
C GLN A 3 -4.95 -18.39 -12.29
N PHE A 4 -4.67 -17.32 -13.05
CA PHE A 4 -3.81 -16.24 -12.56
C PHE A 4 -4.51 -15.44 -11.48
N VAL A 5 -5.74 -14.99 -11.76
CA VAL A 5 -6.56 -14.21 -10.83
C VAL A 5 -6.78 -14.98 -9.52
N GLN A 6 -7.09 -16.28 -9.60
CA GLN A 6 -7.28 -17.13 -8.43
C GLN A 6 -6.03 -17.29 -7.56
N ARG A 7 -4.83 -17.14 -8.14
CA ARG A 7 -3.56 -17.31 -7.42
C ARG A 7 -2.98 -15.99 -6.92
N SER A 8 -3.12 -14.92 -7.71
CA SER A 8 -2.53 -13.61 -7.41
C SER A 8 -3.50 -12.67 -6.71
N ASN A 9 -4.81 -12.93 -6.77
CA ASN A 9 -5.87 -11.98 -6.42
C ASN A 9 -5.76 -10.66 -7.20
N VAL A 10 -5.14 -10.68 -8.39
CA VAL A 10 -5.03 -9.53 -9.28
C VAL A 10 -5.69 -9.84 -10.61
N LEU A 11 -6.65 -8.99 -11.01
CA LEU A 11 -7.24 -8.97 -12.33
C LEU A 11 -6.63 -7.80 -13.13
N PRO A 12 -5.66 -8.08 -14.02
CA PRO A 12 -5.11 -7.07 -14.90
C PRO A 12 -6.12 -6.74 -16.01
N LEU A 13 -6.37 -5.47 -16.21
CA LEU A 13 -7.23 -4.89 -17.23
C LEU A 13 -6.40 -3.98 -18.12
N TYR A 14 -6.86 -3.85 -19.36
CA TYR A 14 -6.25 -2.96 -20.33
C TYR A 14 -7.35 -2.34 -21.18
N ASP A 15 -7.45 -1.02 -21.14
CA ASP A 15 -8.37 -0.30 -22.00
C ASP A 15 -7.73 -0.06 -23.37
N GLN A 16 -8.35 -0.60 -24.42
CA GLN A 16 -7.83 -0.52 -25.78
C GLN A 16 -7.87 0.89 -26.35
N ASN A 17 -8.78 1.75 -25.87
CA ASN A 17 -8.95 3.10 -26.39
C ASN A 17 -7.90 4.06 -25.80
N THR A 18 -7.79 4.08 -24.48
CA THR A 18 -6.84 4.96 -23.77
C THR A 18 -5.44 4.37 -23.64
N LYS A 19 -5.26 3.08 -23.94
CA LYS A 19 -4.00 2.32 -23.77
C LYS A 19 -3.54 2.24 -22.31
N ILE A 20 -4.43 2.50 -21.35
CA ILE A 20 -4.14 2.44 -19.92
C ILE A 20 -4.26 1.01 -19.43
N ARG A 21 -3.25 0.57 -18.65
CA ARG A 21 -3.30 -0.67 -17.87
C ARG A 21 -3.81 -0.36 -16.47
N VAL A 22 -4.77 -1.16 -16.01
CA VAL A 22 -5.36 -1.06 -14.67
C VAL A 22 -5.27 -2.42 -14.01
N ASP A 23 -4.67 -2.51 -12.83
CA ASP A 23 -4.67 -3.76 -12.07
C ASP A 23 -5.74 -3.65 -10.96
N LEU A 24 -6.73 -4.54 -10.98
CA LEU A 24 -7.72 -4.66 -9.90
C LEU A 24 -7.25 -5.70 -8.90
N ILE A 25 -7.01 -5.27 -7.66
CA ILE A 25 -6.56 -6.13 -6.57
C ILE A 25 -7.77 -6.46 -5.70
N PHE A 26 -7.97 -7.76 -5.44
CA PHE A 26 -9.01 -8.22 -4.52
C PHE A 26 -8.46 -8.27 -3.10
N SER A 27 -9.07 -7.48 -2.22
CA SER A 27 -8.67 -7.34 -0.83
C SER A 27 -9.48 -8.25 0.10
N PHE A 28 -8.78 -8.88 1.04
CA PHE A 28 -9.36 -9.83 1.99
C PHE A 28 -8.93 -9.55 3.44
N LEU A 29 -7.92 -8.70 3.65
CA LEU A 29 -7.39 -8.37 4.97
C LEU A 29 -8.19 -7.23 5.60
N ALA A 30 -8.32 -7.27 6.94
CA ALA A 30 -8.94 -6.19 7.70
C ALA A 30 -8.25 -4.85 7.46
N TYR A 31 -6.92 -4.87 7.33
CA TYR A 31 -6.09 -3.73 6.96
C TYR A 31 -6.55 -3.06 5.66
N GLU A 32 -6.73 -3.84 4.59
CA GLU A 32 -7.06 -3.30 3.27
C GLU A 32 -8.43 -2.60 3.27
N ARG A 33 -9.39 -3.13 4.06
CA ARG A 33 -10.67 -2.46 4.28
C ARG A 33 -10.49 -1.10 4.93
N GLN A 34 -9.68 -1.00 5.99
CA GLN A 34 -9.41 0.26 6.65
C GLN A 34 -8.68 1.25 5.72
N ALA A 35 -7.71 0.78 4.93
CA ALA A 35 -7.00 1.61 3.95
C ALA A 35 -7.97 2.20 2.90
N MET A 36 -8.96 1.43 2.43
CA MET A 36 -9.99 1.92 1.52
C MET A 36 -10.93 2.95 2.16
N GLU A 37 -11.25 2.80 3.44
CA GLU A 37 -12.09 3.75 4.21
C GLU A 37 -11.36 5.06 4.47
N ARG A 38 -10.04 5.01 4.70
CA ARG A 38 -9.15 6.16 4.92
C ARG A 38 -8.71 6.86 3.64
N ALA A 39 -9.08 6.34 2.46
CA ALA A 39 -8.63 6.90 1.20
C ALA A 39 -9.12 8.36 1.03
N ASN A 40 -8.19 9.25 0.73
CA ASN A 40 -8.43 10.68 0.61
C ASN A 40 -8.97 11.03 -0.79
N PRO A 41 -10.11 11.71 -0.91
CA PRO A 41 -10.58 12.21 -2.19
C PRO A 41 -9.70 13.38 -2.65
N VAL A 42 -9.13 13.26 -3.84
CA VAL A 42 -8.38 14.33 -4.53
C VAL A 42 -9.08 14.63 -5.84
N LEU A 43 -9.35 15.90 -6.11
CA LEU A 43 -9.94 16.32 -7.37
C LEU A 43 -8.90 16.27 -8.49
N VAL A 44 -9.17 15.47 -9.51
CA VAL A 44 -8.38 15.38 -10.74
C VAL A 44 -9.32 15.74 -11.89
N GLU A 45 -9.05 16.85 -12.59
CA GLU A 45 -9.91 17.34 -13.68
C GLU A 45 -11.40 17.46 -13.27
N GLY A 46 -11.67 17.89 -12.03
CA GLY A 46 -13.02 18.03 -11.48
C GLY A 46 -13.68 16.73 -11.00
N TYR A 47 -13.01 15.57 -11.15
CA TYR A 47 -13.51 14.28 -10.68
C TYR A 47 -12.84 13.87 -9.35
N PRO A 48 -13.61 13.45 -8.31
CA PRO A 48 -13.04 13.03 -7.03
C PRO A 48 -12.45 11.61 -7.14
N VAL A 49 -11.11 11.52 -7.18
CA VAL A 49 -10.36 10.26 -7.19
C VAL A 49 -9.90 9.93 -5.77
N LYS A 50 -10.15 8.71 -5.30
CA LYS A 50 -9.67 8.25 -3.99
C LYS A 50 -8.20 7.83 -4.07
N TYR A 51 -7.33 8.49 -3.31
CA TYR A 51 -5.93 8.15 -3.14
C TYR A 51 -5.69 7.50 -1.77
N ALA A 52 -4.80 6.52 -1.70
CA ALA A 52 -4.37 5.95 -0.42
C ALA A 52 -3.74 7.03 0.48
N SER A 53 -3.91 6.91 1.79
CA SER A 53 -3.23 7.79 2.73
C SER A 53 -1.71 7.55 2.70
N LEU A 54 -0.95 8.51 3.21
CA LEU A 54 0.51 8.38 3.26
C LEU A 54 0.92 7.13 4.05
N GLU A 55 0.32 6.92 5.21
CA GLU A 55 0.61 5.77 6.07
C GLU A 55 0.27 4.45 5.38
N ASP A 56 -0.87 4.38 4.68
CA ASP A 56 -1.27 3.18 3.95
C ASP A 56 -0.32 2.86 2.79
N ILE A 57 0.25 3.89 2.12
CA ILE A 57 1.28 3.70 1.10
C ILE A 57 2.55 3.11 1.72
N ILE A 58 2.98 3.61 2.89
CA ILE A 58 4.15 3.09 3.60
C ILE A 58 3.94 1.61 3.99
N ILE A 59 2.79 1.28 4.58
CA ILE A 59 2.46 -0.08 4.99
C ILE A 59 2.48 -1.02 3.78
N HIS A 60 1.85 -0.65 2.66
CA HIS A 60 1.85 -1.47 1.44
C HIS A 60 3.26 -1.69 0.88
N LYS A 61 4.11 -0.68 0.89
CA LYS A 61 5.50 -0.79 0.40
C LYS A 61 6.34 -1.72 1.28
N ILE A 62 6.23 -1.59 2.59
CA ILE A 62 6.94 -2.47 3.54
C ILE A 62 6.42 -3.90 3.43
N PHE A 63 5.10 -4.08 3.33
CA PHE A 63 4.48 -5.40 3.15
C PHE A 63 4.95 -6.08 1.86
N ALA A 64 5.07 -5.33 0.74
CA ALA A 64 5.60 -5.84 -0.51
C ALA A 64 7.09 -6.24 -0.41
N GLY A 65 7.88 -5.52 0.40
CA GLY A 65 9.22 -5.92 0.82
C GLY A 65 10.28 -5.97 -0.28
N ARG A 66 10.01 -5.49 -1.49
CA ARG A 66 11.03 -5.41 -2.55
C ARG A 66 12.01 -4.27 -2.20
N PRO A 67 13.32 -4.38 -2.51
CA PRO A 67 14.30 -3.35 -2.18
C PRO A 67 13.88 -1.93 -2.58
N ARG A 68 13.31 -1.77 -3.78
CA ARG A 68 12.81 -0.47 -4.26
C ARG A 68 11.60 0.05 -3.47
N ASP A 69 10.70 -0.82 -3.02
CA ASP A 69 9.57 -0.39 -2.21
C ASP A 69 10.03 0.13 -0.85
N ILE A 70 11.05 -0.50 -0.26
CA ILE A 70 11.67 -0.04 0.99
C ILE A 70 12.36 1.32 0.81
N GLU A 71 13.10 1.51 -0.29
CA GLU A 71 13.72 2.80 -0.63
C GLU A 71 12.67 3.91 -0.85
N ASP A 72 11.59 3.60 -1.57
CA ASP A 72 10.49 4.53 -1.77
C ASP A 72 9.81 4.90 -0.45
N ALA A 73 9.53 3.92 0.41
CA ALA A 73 8.94 4.15 1.72
C ALA A 73 9.82 5.08 2.56
N LYS A 74 11.14 4.84 2.57
CA LYS A 74 12.11 5.72 3.23
C LYS A 74 12.04 7.16 2.72
N SER A 75 12.02 7.34 1.40
CA SER A 75 11.93 8.67 0.76
C SER A 75 10.63 9.41 1.13
N ILE A 76 9.50 8.68 1.19
CA ILE A 76 8.21 9.25 1.62
C ILE A 76 8.27 9.68 3.09
N LEU A 77 8.80 8.85 4.00
CA LEU A 77 8.92 9.19 5.42
C LEU A 77 9.78 10.43 5.64
N GLN A 78 10.92 10.53 4.95
CA GLN A 78 11.82 11.70 5.05
C GLN A 78 11.15 13.01 4.65
N ARG A 79 10.23 12.98 3.68
CA ARG A 79 9.51 14.17 3.20
C ARG A 79 8.32 14.55 4.09
N ASN A 80 7.90 13.66 4.99
CA ASN A 80 6.66 13.81 5.74
C ASN A 80 6.88 13.47 7.22
N PRO A 81 7.66 14.28 7.98
CA PRO A 81 8.04 13.95 9.36
C PRO A 81 6.86 13.86 10.35
N GLY A 82 5.68 14.36 9.99
CA GLY A 82 4.45 14.30 10.78
C GLY A 82 3.59 13.05 10.55
N PHE A 83 4.14 12.00 9.91
CA PHE A 83 3.41 10.76 9.65
C PHE A 83 2.93 10.09 10.96
N ASP A 84 1.79 9.40 10.92
CA ASP A 84 1.29 8.66 12.08
C ASP A 84 2.07 7.35 12.26
N ARG A 85 3.16 7.44 13.03
CA ARG A 85 4.01 6.29 13.35
C ARG A 85 3.26 5.18 14.08
N SER A 86 2.38 5.54 15.01
CA SER A 86 1.67 4.57 15.84
C SER A 86 0.70 3.74 14.99
N PHE A 87 0.04 4.36 14.01
CA PHE A 87 -0.81 3.66 13.05
C PHE A 87 -0.02 2.69 12.17
N ILE A 88 1.12 3.12 11.62
CA ILE A 88 1.98 2.25 10.81
C ILE A 88 2.48 1.05 11.64
N GLU A 89 2.98 1.28 12.86
CA GLU A 89 3.46 0.21 13.73
C GLU A 89 2.34 -0.75 14.16
N LEU A 90 1.13 -0.26 14.40
CA LEU A 90 -0.02 -1.11 14.72
C LEU A 90 -0.29 -2.12 13.58
N TRP A 91 -0.44 -1.61 12.36
CA TRP A 91 -0.79 -2.46 11.22
C TRP A 91 0.33 -3.36 10.75
N LEU A 92 1.58 -2.90 10.76
CA LEU A 92 2.71 -3.76 10.43
C LEU A 92 2.85 -4.92 11.43
N ARG A 93 2.48 -4.70 12.70
CA ARG A 93 2.51 -5.75 13.73
C ARG A 93 1.42 -6.80 13.49
N GLU A 94 0.20 -6.36 13.13
CA GLU A 94 -0.91 -7.25 12.74
C GLU A 94 -0.62 -8.02 11.43
N LEU A 95 -0.03 -7.36 10.43
CA LEU A 95 0.34 -8.02 9.19
C LEU A 95 1.47 -9.04 9.43
N SER A 96 2.41 -8.73 10.32
CA SER A 96 3.48 -9.65 10.75
C SER A 96 2.98 -10.91 11.47
N THR A 97 1.76 -10.96 12.01
CA THR A 97 1.22 -12.22 12.52
C THR A 97 0.64 -13.09 11.41
N SER A 98 0.29 -12.48 10.28
CA SER A 98 -0.29 -13.15 9.11
C SER A 98 0.78 -13.69 8.15
N ILE A 99 1.98 -13.13 8.18
CA ILE A 99 3.14 -13.59 7.39
C ILE A 99 4.31 -13.83 8.35
N ASP A 100 5.03 -14.95 8.23
CA ASP A 100 6.17 -15.30 9.10
C ASP A 100 7.40 -14.39 8.82
N LYS A 101 7.22 -13.09 9.04
CA LYS A 101 8.14 -12.00 8.69
C LYS A 101 7.93 -10.84 9.65
N ASN A 102 9.03 -10.31 10.18
CA ASN A 102 9.02 -9.16 11.08
C ASN A 102 9.09 -7.83 10.30
N LEU A 103 7.93 -7.30 9.92
CA LEU A 103 7.78 -6.04 9.18
C LEU A 103 8.11 -4.82 10.05
N ILE A 104 7.93 -4.91 11.36
CA ILE A 104 8.32 -3.86 12.30
C ILE A 104 9.83 -3.63 12.26
N LYS A 105 10.60 -4.72 12.21
CA LYS A 105 12.05 -4.62 12.10
C LYS A 105 12.45 -3.93 10.80
N GLU A 106 11.78 -4.22 9.68
CA GLU A 106 12.04 -3.55 8.40
C GLU A 106 11.72 -2.05 8.49
N PHE A 107 10.57 -1.70 9.04
CA PHE A 107 10.17 -0.31 9.24
C PHE A 107 11.19 0.48 10.07
N GLN A 108 11.69 -0.11 11.15
CA GLN A 108 12.70 0.53 12.01
C GLN A 108 14.00 0.87 11.28
N THR A 109 14.36 0.12 10.23
CA THR A 109 15.59 0.40 9.45
C THR A 109 15.48 1.62 8.54
N ILE A 110 14.25 2.06 8.23
CA ILE A 110 13.98 3.18 7.32
C ILE A 110 13.43 4.43 8.01
N LEU A 111 13.28 4.39 9.34
CA LEU A 111 12.88 5.57 10.10
C LEU A 111 13.91 6.70 9.91
N PRO A 112 13.45 7.94 9.69
CA PRO A 112 14.34 9.09 9.65
C PRO A 112 15.02 9.30 11.01
N SER A 113 16.31 9.67 10.97
CA SER A 113 17.12 10.02 12.15
C SER A 113 16.66 11.30 12.83
#